data_AF-N6YSQ3-F1
#
_entry.id   AF-N6YSQ3-F1
#
_cell.length_a   1.000
_cell.length_b   1.000
_cell.length_c   1.000
_cell.angle_alpha   90.00
_cell.angle_beta   90.00
_cell.angle_gamma   90.00
#
_symmetry.space_group_name_H-M   'P 1'
#
loop_
_entity.id
_entity.type
_entity.pdbx_description
1 polymer ?
#
loop_
_entity_poly.entity_id
_entity_poly.type
_entity_poly.pdbx_seq_one_letter_code
_entity_poly.pdbx_strand_id
1 'polypeptide(L)'
;MWFALLTTLASVAGGLLGYLIGYFAFDAIEPWLRETRYWAAYEQAVAWFDTWGFWAIFVAGFSPIPYKVFTIAGGVASMALAPFVLASLVGRGARFFLVAGLMAWGGERMEAVLHRYVDRLGWATVAVVVVGALIYSL
;
A
#
# COMPACT_ATOMS: atom_id res chain seq x y z
N MET A 1 19.25 6.15 -7.54
CA MET A 1 18.58 6.43 -6.25
C MET A 1 17.69 7.67 -6.29
N TRP A 2 18.12 8.77 -6.90
CA TRP A 2 17.27 9.98 -7.06
C TRP A 2 15.86 9.70 -7.60
N PHE A 3 15.73 8.92 -8.67
CA PHE A 3 14.41 8.56 -9.23
C PHE A 3 13.55 7.70 -8.30
N ALA A 4 14.14 6.91 -7.40
CA ALA A 4 13.38 6.15 -6.41
C ALA A 4 12.76 7.08 -5.36
N LEU A 5 13.51 8.09 -4.91
CA LEU A 5 13.01 9.12 -4.00
C LEU A 5 11.87 9.90 -4.64
N LEU A 6 12.08 10.41 -5.86
CA LEU A 6 11.05 11.17 -6.58
C LEU A 6 9.78 10.34 -6.81
N THR A 7 9.93 9.08 -7.24
CA THR A 7 8.81 8.15 -7.43
C THR A 7 8.07 7.88 -6.11
N THR A 8 8.81 7.76 -5.00
CA THR A 8 8.20 7.58 -3.67
C THR A 8 7.35 8.78 -3.30
N LEU A 9 7.91 9.99 -3.37
CA LEU A 9 7.21 11.22 -3.03
C LEU A 9 5.99 11.44 -3.92
N ALA A 10 6.13 11.28 -5.23
CA ALA A 10 5.02 11.41 -6.18
C ALA A 10 3.93 10.35 -5.95
N SER A 11 4.33 9.10 -5.66
CA SER A 11 3.39 8.02 -5.36
C SER A 11 2.60 8.27 -4.08
N VAL A 12 3.25 8.76 -3.03
CA VAL A 12 2.62 9.12 -1.74
C VAL A 12 1.72 10.34 -1.92
N ALA A 13 2.16 11.37 -2.65
CA ALA A 13 1.32 12.53 -2.97
C ALA A 13 0.04 12.11 -3.72
N GLY A 14 0.16 11.28 -4.75
CA GLY A 14 -1.02 10.72 -5.40
C GLY A 14 -1.82 9.75 -4.50
N GLY A 15 -1.22 9.21 -3.44
CA GLY A 15 -1.91 8.39 -2.44
C GLY A 15 -2.74 9.25 -1.50
N LEU A 16 -2.22 10.42 -1.11
CA LEU A 16 -2.97 11.45 -0.40
C LEU A 16 -4.16 11.92 -1.22
N LEU A 17 -4.01 12.12 -2.53
CA LEU A 17 -5.15 12.42 -3.40
C LEU A 17 -6.21 11.30 -3.37
N GLY A 18 -5.79 10.04 -3.42
CA GLY A 18 -6.69 8.89 -3.27
C GLY A 18 -7.41 8.87 -1.91
N TYR A 19 -6.67 9.15 -0.83
CA TYR A 19 -7.24 9.29 0.52
C TYR A 19 -8.29 10.39 0.56
N LEU A 20 -8.00 11.58 0.00
CA LEU A 20 -8.95 12.68 -0.02
C LEU A 20 -10.20 12.35 -0.85
N ILE A 21 -10.04 11.63 -1.97
CA ILE A 21 -11.18 11.13 -2.74
C ILE A 21 -12.05 10.24 -1.86
N GLY A 22 -11.46 9.27 -1.16
CA GLY A 22 -12.19 8.39 -0.26
C GLY A 22 -12.90 9.15 0.86
N TYR A 23 -12.20 10.09 1.49
CA TYR A 23 -12.69 10.86 2.62
C TYR A 23 -13.87 11.77 2.24
N PHE A 24 -13.76 12.52 1.14
CA PHE A 24 -14.79 13.50 0.75
C PHE A 24 -15.93 12.91 -0.08
N ALA A 25 -15.69 11.85 -0.85
CA ALA A 25 -16.73 11.27 -1.70
C ALA A 25 -17.60 10.23 -0.96
N PHE A 26 -17.18 9.75 0.21
CA PHE A 26 -17.90 8.68 0.90
C PHE A 26 -19.30 9.10 1.36
N ASP A 27 -19.46 10.31 1.91
CA ASP A 27 -20.76 10.83 2.39
C ASP A 27 -21.84 10.80 1.28
N ALA A 28 -21.46 10.98 0.02
CA ALA A 28 -22.37 10.92 -1.12
C ALA A 28 -22.80 9.48 -1.47
N ILE A 29 -21.96 8.49 -1.16
CA ILE A 29 -22.17 7.07 -1.50
C ILE A 29 -22.80 6.31 -0.32
N GLU A 30 -22.56 6.76 0.91
CA GLU A 30 -22.95 6.07 2.14
C GLU A 30 -24.45 5.68 2.20
N PRO A 31 -25.43 6.57 1.89
CA PRO A 31 -26.84 6.21 2.01
C PRO A 31 -27.22 5.04 1.10
N TRP A 32 -26.72 5.06 -0.14
CA TRP A 32 -26.91 3.95 -1.07
C TRP A 32 -26.20 2.68 -0.60
N LEU A 33 -24.95 2.80 -0.11
CA LEU A 33 -24.16 1.65 0.34
C LEU A 33 -24.83 0.90 1.51
N ARG A 34 -25.45 1.63 2.45
CA ARG A 34 -26.21 1.09 3.59
C ARG A 34 -27.36 0.17 3.17
N GLU A 35 -27.98 0.46 2.03
CA GLU A 35 -29.09 -0.34 1.48
C GLU A 35 -28.61 -1.60 0.74
N THR A 36 -27.31 -1.70 0.46
CA THR A 36 -26.73 -2.86 -0.26
C THR A 36 -26.29 -3.97 0.69
N ARG A 37 -26.13 -5.18 0.12
CA ARG A 37 -25.49 -6.32 0.81
C ARG A 37 -24.04 -6.07 1.24
N TYR A 38 -23.40 -4.98 0.80
CA TYR A 38 -22.00 -4.68 1.07
C TYR A 38 -21.79 -3.89 2.36
N TRP A 39 -22.85 -3.38 2.99
CA TRP A 39 -22.74 -2.57 4.20
C TRP A 39 -21.96 -3.27 5.32
N ALA A 40 -22.31 -4.52 5.62
CA ALA A 40 -21.61 -5.30 6.66
C ALA A 40 -20.12 -5.51 6.34
N ALA A 41 -19.77 -5.67 5.05
CA ALA A 41 -18.38 -5.79 4.63
C ALA A 41 -17.62 -4.46 4.77
N TYR A 42 -18.30 -3.34 4.52
CA TYR A 42 -17.75 -2.00 4.77
C TYR A 42 -17.48 -1.78 6.26
N GLU A 43 -18.45 -2.06 7.14
CA GLU A 43 -18.26 -1.92 8.60
C GLU A 43 -17.09 -2.76 9.11
N GLN A 44 -16.98 -4.00 8.60
CA GLN A 44 -15.85 -4.86 8.92
C GLN A 44 -14.51 -4.28 8.43
N ALA A 45 -14.49 -3.70 7.23
CA ALA A 45 -13.30 -3.05 6.69
C ALA A 45 -12.89 -1.82 7.52
N VAL A 46 -13.84 -1.01 7.97
CA VAL A 46 -13.58 0.11 8.88
C VAL A 46 -12.95 -0.38 10.19
N ALA A 47 -13.53 -1.41 10.82
CA ALA A 47 -12.97 -1.99 12.04
C ALA A 47 -11.54 -2.53 11.84
N TRP A 48 -11.27 -3.14 10.68
CA TRP A 48 -9.92 -3.58 10.33
C TRP A 48 -8.96 -2.42 10.10
N PHE A 49 -9.40 -1.32 9.49
CA PHE A 49 -8.56 -0.14 9.32
C PHE A 49 -8.26 0.57 10.65
N ASP A 50 -9.20 0.55 11.59
CA ASP A 50 -8.98 1.08 12.94
C ASP A 50 -7.88 0.31 13.69
N THR A 51 -7.90 -1.03 13.58
CA THR A 51 -6.92 -1.88 14.28
C THR A 51 -5.61 -2.06 13.51
N TRP A 52 -5.68 -2.23 12.19
CA TRP A 52 -4.58 -2.69 11.34
C TRP A 52 -4.23 -1.72 10.21
N GLY A 53 -4.82 -0.52 10.17
CA GLY A 53 -4.71 0.40 9.03
C GLY A 53 -3.28 0.70 8.60
N PHE A 54 -2.36 0.89 9.56
CA PHE A 54 -0.94 1.10 9.26
C PHE A 54 -0.37 -0.08 8.46
N TRP A 55 -0.59 -1.31 8.93
CA TRP A 55 -0.08 -2.52 8.30
C TRP A 55 -0.76 -2.79 6.95
N ALA A 56 -2.07 -2.52 6.85
CA ALA A 56 -2.80 -2.64 5.60
C ALA A 56 -2.20 -1.74 4.50
N ILE A 57 -1.94 -0.46 4.81
CA ILE A 57 -1.32 0.49 3.88
C ILE A 57 0.13 0.12 3.57
N PHE A 58 0.91 -0.29 4.57
CA PHE A 58 2.30 -0.70 4.39
C PHE A 58 2.43 -1.90 3.45
N VAL A 59 1.69 -2.98 3.74
CA VAL A 59 1.68 -4.20 2.92
C VAL A 59 1.16 -3.89 1.53
N ALA A 60 0.09 -3.10 1.40
CA ALA A 60 -0.42 -2.70 0.11
C ALA A 60 0.57 -1.84 -0.70
N GLY A 61 1.33 -0.98 -0.02
CA GLY A 61 2.35 -0.14 -0.65
C GLY A 61 3.52 -0.97 -1.18
N PHE A 62 3.95 -1.96 -0.42
CA PHE A 62 5.12 -2.76 -0.73
C PHE A 62 4.82 -3.92 -1.71
N SER A 63 3.69 -4.60 -1.53
CA SER A 63 3.28 -5.75 -2.35
C SER A 63 2.84 -5.33 -3.76
N PRO A 64 2.74 -6.26 -4.73
CA PRO A 64 2.24 -5.99 -6.08
C PRO A 64 0.71 -5.78 -6.15
N ILE A 65 0.03 -5.66 -5.02
CA ILE A 65 -1.42 -5.40 -5.02
C ILE A 65 -1.74 -3.93 -5.36
N PRO A 66 -2.99 -3.61 -5.72
CA PRO A 66 -3.40 -2.26 -6.09
C PRO A 66 -3.42 -1.29 -4.89
N TYR A 67 -2.26 -0.76 -4.50
CA TYR A 67 -2.10 0.22 -3.41
C TYR A 67 -3.12 1.37 -3.45
N LYS A 68 -3.46 1.90 -4.64
CA LYS A 68 -4.38 3.04 -4.76
C LYS A 68 -5.79 2.72 -4.25
N VAL A 69 -6.24 1.47 -4.39
CA VAL A 69 -7.50 1.00 -3.83
C VAL A 69 -7.46 1.11 -2.30
N PHE A 70 -6.35 0.71 -1.68
CA PHE A 70 -6.15 0.83 -0.24
C PHE A 70 -6.02 2.29 0.21
N THR A 71 -5.47 3.18 -0.61
CA THR A 71 -5.45 4.61 -0.26
C THR A 71 -6.83 5.24 -0.24
N ILE A 72 -7.70 4.86 -1.19
CA ILE A 72 -9.10 5.31 -1.21
C ILE A 72 -9.84 4.70 -0.02
N ALA A 73 -9.66 3.40 0.23
CA ALA A 73 -10.26 2.72 1.38
C ALA A 73 -9.84 3.33 2.73
N GLY A 74 -8.57 3.73 2.87
CA GLY A 74 -8.10 4.43 4.08
C GLY A 74 -8.75 5.80 4.27
N GLY A 75 -9.06 6.50 3.18
CA GLY A 75 -9.84 7.74 3.21
C GLY A 75 -11.30 7.51 3.60
N VAL A 76 -11.94 6.52 2.96
CA VAL A 76 -13.30 6.08 3.27
C VAL A 76 -13.44 5.67 4.74
N ALA A 77 -12.47 4.92 5.27
CA ALA A 77 -12.42 4.51 6.67
C ALA A 77 -11.94 5.61 7.64
N SER A 78 -11.67 6.82 7.14
CA SER A 78 -11.18 7.96 7.94
C SER A 78 -9.94 7.64 8.79
N MET A 79 -9.03 6.81 8.26
CA MET A 79 -7.79 6.44 8.94
C MET A 79 -6.95 7.69 9.25
N ALA A 80 -6.32 7.75 10.43
CA ALA A 80 -5.47 8.89 10.77
C ALA A 80 -4.36 9.15 9.72
N LEU A 81 -4.19 10.42 9.33
CA LEU A 81 -3.31 10.81 8.23
C LEU A 81 -1.84 10.52 8.50
N ALA A 82 -1.38 10.70 9.74
CA ALA A 82 0.01 10.45 10.13
C ALA A 82 0.44 8.99 9.92
N PRO A 83 -0.23 7.97 10.49
CA PRO A 83 0.12 6.58 10.23
C PRO A 83 -0.08 6.19 8.75
N PHE A 84 -1.05 6.78 8.06
CA PHE A 84 -1.24 6.57 6.63
C PHE A 84 -0.02 7.02 5.81
N VAL A 85 0.46 8.25 6.01
CA VAL A 85 1.61 8.81 5.29
C VAL A 85 2.87 8.04 5.62
N LEU A 86 3.09 7.72 6.90
CA LEU A 86 4.25 6.94 7.34
C LEU A 86 4.25 5.54 6.71
N ALA A 87 3.14 4.80 6.80
CA ALA A 87 3.02 3.48 6.18
C ALA A 87 3.25 3.54 4.67
N SER A 88 2.70 4.57 4.01
CA SER A 88 2.84 4.80 2.57
C SER A 88 4.27 5.09 2.17
N LEU A 89 4.96 5.98 2.89
CA LEU A 89 6.37 6.33 2.66
C LEU A 89 7.26 5.11 2.82
N VAL A 90 7.10 4.35 3.91
CA VAL A 90 7.95 3.18 4.18
C VAL A 90 7.63 2.07 3.19
N GLY A 91 6.35 1.73 2.97
CA GLY A 91 5.96 0.65 2.06
C GLY A 91 6.33 0.93 0.61
N ARG A 92 5.98 2.11 0.09
CA ARG A 92 6.33 2.52 -1.29
C ARG A 92 7.82 2.74 -1.46
N GLY A 93 8.43 3.44 -0.50
CA GLY A 93 9.87 3.70 -0.51
C GLY A 93 10.66 2.41 -0.53
N ALA A 94 10.37 1.47 0.38
CA ALA A 94 11.06 0.20 0.42
C ALA A 94 10.98 -0.53 -0.93
N ARG A 95 9.80 -0.59 -1.58
CA ARG A 95 9.68 -1.24 -2.90
C ARG A 95 10.49 -0.51 -3.99
N PHE A 96 10.34 0.80 -4.12
CA PHE A 96 10.99 1.54 -5.20
C PHE A 96 12.50 1.60 -5.03
N PHE A 97 12.99 1.74 -3.80
CA PHE A 97 14.42 1.68 -3.50
C PHE A 97 14.99 0.27 -3.67
N LEU A 98 14.24 -0.79 -3.32
CA LEU A 98 14.64 -2.17 -3.60
C LEU A 98 14.84 -2.37 -5.10
N VAL A 99 13.83 -2.04 -5.91
CA VAL A 99 13.90 -2.23 -7.37
C VAL A 99 15.00 -1.37 -7.99
N ALA A 100 15.10 -0.10 -7.60
CA ALA A 100 16.16 0.79 -8.09
C ALA A 100 17.56 0.34 -7.66
N GLY A 101 17.71 -0.22 -6.46
CA GLY A 101 18.97 -0.80 -5.96
C GLY A 101 19.39 -2.03 -6.72
N LEU A 102 18.46 -2.96 -6.98
CA LEU A 102 18.73 -4.15 -7.78
C LEU A 102 19.14 -3.77 -9.22
N MET A 103 18.46 -2.80 -9.85
CA MET A 103 18.85 -2.29 -11.17
C MET A 103 20.23 -1.65 -11.16
N ALA A 104 20.52 -0.79 -10.17
CA ALA A 104 21.80 -0.11 -10.06
C ALA A 104 22.98 -1.07 -9.84
N TRP A 105 22.75 -2.18 -9.14
CA TRP A 105 23.78 -3.18 -8.87
C TRP A 105 24.00 -4.15 -10.05
N GLY A 106 22.92 -4.56 -10.72
CA GLY A 106 22.96 -5.63 -11.72
C GLY A 106 23.09 -5.20 -13.20
N GLY A 107 23.03 -3.91 -13.51
CA GLY A 107 23.20 -3.37 -14.87
C GLY A 107 22.12 -3.84 -15.86
N GLU A 108 22.38 -3.71 -17.17
CA GLU A 108 21.42 -4.00 -18.27
C GLU A 108 20.83 -5.42 -18.21
N ARG A 109 21.61 -6.42 -17.75
CA ARG A 109 21.12 -7.80 -17.59
C ARG A 109 20.04 -7.91 -16.52
N MET A 110 20.18 -7.18 -15.42
CA MET A 110 19.22 -7.23 -14.32
C MET A 110 17.94 -6.49 -14.65
N GLU A 111 17.99 -5.44 -15.47
CA GLU A 111 16.81 -4.72 -15.96
C GLU A 111 15.84 -5.66 -16.70
N ALA A 112 16.36 -6.45 -17.66
CA ALA A 112 15.57 -7.40 -18.43
C ALA A 112 14.93 -8.50 -17.56
N VAL A 113 15.63 -8.92 -16.49
CA VAL A 113 15.14 -9.92 -15.54
C VAL A 113 14.09 -9.29 -14.60
N LEU A 114 14.35 -8.11 -14.07
CA LEU A 114 13.44 -7.44 -13.14
C LEU A 114 12.07 -7.18 -13.76
N HIS A 115 12.01 -6.77 -15.03
CA HIS A 115 10.73 -6.60 -15.72
C HIS A 115 9.86 -7.86 -15.72
N ARG A 116 10.48 -9.06 -15.72
CA ARG A 116 9.77 -10.34 -15.71
C ARG A 116 9.42 -10.84 -14.30
N TYR A 117 10.20 -10.48 -13.28
CA TYR A 117 10.12 -11.07 -11.94
C TYR A 117 9.76 -10.08 -10.82
N VAL A 118 9.58 -8.79 -11.10
CA VAL A 118 9.34 -7.75 -10.08
C VAL A 118 8.13 -8.06 -9.20
N ASP A 119 7.05 -8.61 -9.76
CA ASP A 119 5.86 -8.97 -8.97
C ASP A 119 6.13 -10.18 -8.08
N ARG A 120 6.89 -11.16 -8.57
CA ARG A 120 7.29 -12.34 -7.77
C ARG A 120 8.23 -11.94 -6.64
N LEU A 121 9.15 -11.00 -6.88
CA LEU A 121 10.02 -10.44 -5.84
C LEU A 121 9.20 -9.70 -4.78
N GLY A 122 8.21 -8.90 -5.20
CA GLY A 122 7.28 -8.24 -4.28
C GLY A 122 6.58 -9.24 -3.35
N TRP A 123 6.00 -10.31 -3.91
CA TRP A 123 5.38 -11.37 -3.11
C TRP A 123 6.37 -12.16 -2.25
N ALA A 124 7.57 -12.46 -2.78
CA ALA A 124 8.59 -13.18 -2.03
C ALA A 124 9.03 -12.39 -0.79
N THR A 125 9.23 -11.08 -0.92
CA THR A 125 9.60 -10.25 0.23
C THR A 125 8.43 -10.12 1.23
N VAL A 126 7.18 -10.04 0.78
CA VAL A 126 6.01 -10.11 1.68
C VAL A 126 5.99 -11.44 2.44
N ALA A 127 6.20 -12.56 1.75
CA ALA A 127 6.25 -13.88 2.38
C ALA A 127 7.36 -13.99 3.44
N VAL A 128 8.56 -13.47 3.14
CA VAL A 128 9.68 -13.43 4.10
C VAL A 128 9.32 -12.61 5.34
N VAL A 129 8.69 -11.44 5.18
CA VAL A 129 8.26 -10.61 6.31
C VAL A 129 7.23 -11.33 7.18
N VAL A 130 6.25 -12.00 6.57
CA VAL A 130 5.23 -12.77 7.28
C VAL A 130 5.85 -13.93 8.06
N VAL A 131 6.72 -14.72 7.42
CA VAL A 131 7.41 -15.85 8.07
C VAL A 131 8.28 -15.36 9.23
N GLY A 132 9.04 -14.27 9.03
CA GLY A 132 9.85 -13.67 10.08
C GLY A 132 9.00 -13.21 11.28
N ALA A 133 7.84 -12.60 11.04
CA ALA A 133 6.92 -12.19 12.09
C ALA A 133 6.36 -13.40 12.87
N LEU A 134 5.98 -14.47 12.17
CA LEU A 134 5.49 -15.70 12.80
C LEU A 134 6.54 -16.36 13.70
N ILE A 135 7.80 -16.42 13.24
CA ILE A 135 8.91 -16.97 14.04
C ILE A 135 9.18 -16.11 15.26
N TYR A 136 9.11 -14.77 15.15
CA TYR A 136 9.31 -13.88 16.29
C TYR A 136 8.17 -13.96 17.32
N SER A 137 6.96 -14.29 16.88
CA SER A 137 5.79 -14.46 17.75
C SER A 137 5.70 -15.82 18.45
N LEU A 138 6.62 -16.74 18.13
CA LEU A 138 6.70 -18.10 18.71
C LEU A 138 7.70 -18.14 19.88
#